data_AF-A0A5M9K680-F1
#
_entry.id   AF-A0A5M9K680-F1
#
_cell.length_a   1.000
_cell.length_b   1.000
_cell.length_c   1.000
_cell.angle_alpha   90.00
_cell.angle_beta   90.00
_cell.angle_gamma   90.00
#
_symmetry.space_group_name_H-M   'P 1'
#
loop_
_entity.id
_entity.type
_entity.pdbx_description
1 polymer ?
#
loop_
_entity_poly.entity_id
_entity_poly.type
_entity_poly.pdbx_seq_one_letter_code
_entity_poly.pdbx_strand_id
1 'polypeptide(L)'
;MIVQFGYLSLFSVVWPLTGLSFLVNNWIELRGDAVKIALETQRPVPWRADSIGPWLDALGFLSWLGSLSTAALVYLFSGDGFGPDGTPSKMTGWGLLLTMFFSEHIYLALRRAIRLALSKIDSPGLQRERRERFAVRKQYLQETLSQEAAEKAAQGGIAQGEKISRSTLEEEARESSLRGHGTAEERFWARQRGQGETIAMGRSFINKAAPAQGESKKEL
;
A
#
# COMPACT_ATOMS: atom_id res chain seq x y z
N MET A 1 -23.41 20.84 4.40
CA MET A 1 -22.03 20.27 4.22
C MET A 1 -21.52 20.19 2.77
N ILE A 2 -22.04 19.35 1.86
CA ILE A 2 -21.39 19.12 0.53
C ILE A 2 -21.40 20.36 -0.37
N VAL A 3 -22.53 21.05 -0.46
CA VAL A 3 -22.65 22.29 -1.24
C VAL A 3 -21.71 23.38 -0.70
N GLN A 4 -21.59 23.47 0.63
CA GLN A 4 -20.65 24.38 1.30
C GLN A 4 -19.19 24.04 0.95
N PHE A 5 -18.82 22.77 0.92
CA PHE A 5 -17.52 22.36 0.40
C PHE A 5 -17.33 22.79 -1.07
N GLY A 6 -18.36 22.68 -1.90
CA GLY A 6 -18.33 23.17 -3.28
C GLY A 6 -18.02 24.67 -3.37
N TYR A 7 -18.64 25.51 -2.55
CA TYR A 7 -18.30 26.94 -2.48
C TYR A 7 -16.84 27.17 -2.10
N LEU A 8 -16.34 26.40 -1.13
CA LEU A 8 -14.95 26.47 -0.71
C LEU A 8 -13.98 26.03 -1.83
N SER A 9 -14.27 24.92 -2.51
CA SER A 9 -13.36 24.36 -3.51
C SER A 9 -13.39 25.14 -4.83
N LEU A 10 -14.54 25.68 -5.22
CA LEU A 10 -14.74 26.29 -6.54
C LEU A 10 -14.47 27.80 -6.56
N PHE A 11 -14.82 28.52 -5.48
CA PHE A 11 -14.96 29.99 -5.49
C PHE A 11 -14.22 30.72 -4.37
N SER A 12 -13.61 30.02 -3.41
CA SER A 12 -12.95 30.67 -2.27
C SER A 12 -11.81 31.63 -2.64
N VAL A 13 -11.25 31.48 -3.84
CA VAL A 13 -10.21 32.38 -4.35
C VAL A 13 -10.70 33.82 -4.52
N VAL A 14 -12.00 34.03 -4.73
CA VAL A 14 -12.62 35.36 -4.83
C VAL A 14 -12.72 36.02 -3.46
N TRP A 15 -12.99 35.23 -2.41
CA TRP A 15 -13.09 35.71 -1.04
C TRP A 15 -12.32 34.80 -0.07
N PRO A 16 -11.05 35.12 0.23
CA PRO A 16 -10.18 34.24 1.00
C PRO A 16 -10.65 33.93 2.43
N LEU A 17 -11.54 34.75 3.00
CA LEU A 17 -12.12 34.54 4.33
C LEU A 17 -13.21 33.45 4.37
N THR A 18 -13.59 32.88 3.21
CA THR A 18 -14.60 31.80 3.11
C THR A 18 -14.33 30.66 4.09
N GLY A 19 -13.07 30.23 4.22
CA GLY A 19 -12.69 29.13 5.11
C GLY A 19 -12.96 29.44 6.58
N LEU A 20 -12.71 30.67 7.03
CA LEU A 20 -12.96 31.09 8.41
C LEU A 20 -14.46 31.15 8.72
N SER A 21 -15.25 31.69 7.81
CA SER A 21 -16.71 31.74 7.96
C SER A 21 -17.31 30.34 8.01
N PHE A 22 -16.82 29.41 7.20
CA PHE A 22 -17.27 28.02 7.23
C PHE A 22 -16.83 27.27 8.48
N LEU A 23 -15.67 27.60 9.06
CA LEU A 23 -15.26 27.05 10.35
C LEU A 23 -16.25 27.41 11.46
N VAL A 24 -16.64 28.69 11.55
CA VAL A 24 -17.63 29.16 12.52
C VAL A 24 -19.00 28.52 12.26
N ASN A 25 -19.43 28.50 10.99
CA ASN A 25 -20.70 27.85 10.61
C ASN A 25 -20.73 26.39 11.03
N ASN A 26 -19.68 25.60 10.73
CA ASN A 26 -19.63 24.17 11.05
C ASN A 26 -19.64 23.90 12.56
N TRP A 27 -19.05 24.79 13.36
CA TRP A 27 -19.10 24.67 14.82
C TRP A 27 -20.53 24.84 15.35
N ILE A 28 -21.27 25.81 14.82
CA ILE A 28 -22.69 26.02 15.16
C ILE A 28 -23.55 24.87 14.61
N GLU A 29 -23.34 24.47 13.35
CA GLU A 29 -24.12 23.44 12.67
C GLU A 29 -24.01 22.08 13.36
N LEU A 30 -22.82 21.71 13.86
CA LEU A 30 -22.64 20.48 14.64
C LEU A 30 -23.54 20.44 15.89
N ARG A 31 -23.70 21.57 16.59
CA ARG A 31 -24.57 21.67 17.77
C ARG A 31 -26.03 21.78 17.37
N GLY A 32 -26.33 22.56 16.33
CA GLY A 32 -27.69 22.75 15.81
C GLY A 32 -28.30 21.44 15.33
N ASP A 33 -27.56 20.63 14.58
CA ASP A 33 -28.05 19.33 14.10
C ASP A 33 -28.23 18.32 15.24
N ALA A 34 -27.38 18.35 16.27
CA ALA A 34 -27.58 17.52 17.45
C ALA A 34 -28.88 17.90 18.19
N VAL A 35 -29.16 19.19 18.34
CA VAL A 35 -30.40 19.69 18.96
C VAL A 35 -31.63 19.32 18.12
N LYS A 36 -31.57 19.47 16.81
CA LYS A 36 -32.62 19.08 15.87
C LYS A 36 -32.97 17.59 15.97
N ILE A 37 -31.96 16.72 16.05
CA ILE A 37 -32.17 15.28 16.24
C ILE A 37 -32.81 14.98 17.60
N ALA A 38 -32.43 15.71 18.64
CA ALA A 38 -32.91 15.46 20.00
C ALA A 38 -34.33 15.99 20.28
N LEU A 39 -34.67 17.18 19.76
CA LEU A 39 -35.88 17.91 20.14
C LEU A 39 -36.92 18.03 19.02
N GLU A 40 -36.49 18.08 17.74
CA GLU A 40 -37.38 18.45 16.63
C GLU A 40 -37.82 17.26 15.77
N THR A 41 -37.05 16.18 15.78
CA THR A 41 -37.30 15.00 14.91
C THR A 41 -37.54 13.74 15.73
N GLN A 42 -38.34 12.83 15.17
CA GLN A 42 -38.47 11.49 15.75
C GLN A 42 -37.16 10.72 15.58
N ARG A 43 -36.86 9.86 16.55
CA ARG A 43 -35.63 9.07 16.54
C ARG A 43 -35.57 8.20 15.27
N PRO A 44 -34.54 8.35 14.42
CA PRO A 44 -34.39 7.55 13.22
C PRO A 44 -34.05 6.09 13.56
N VAL A 45 -34.45 5.17 12.68
CA VAL A 45 -34.08 3.75 12.79
C VAL A 45 -32.57 3.60 12.55
N PRO A 46 -31.84 2.88 13.42
CA PRO A 46 -30.40 2.70 13.25
C PRO A 46 -30.11 1.87 11.98
N TRP A 47 -29.48 2.50 10.99
CA TRP A 47 -29.00 1.85 9.77
C TRP A 47 -27.48 1.80 9.78
N ARG A 48 -26.92 0.68 9.32
CA ARG A 48 -25.48 0.48 9.21
C ARG A 48 -25.04 0.86 7.80
N ALA A 49 -23.98 1.65 7.70
CA ALA A 49 -23.33 2.00 6.45
C ALA A 49 -21.82 1.99 6.65
N ASP A 50 -21.09 1.51 5.65
CA ASP A 50 -19.63 1.42 5.69
C ASP A 50 -18.95 2.71 5.15
N SER A 51 -19.75 3.66 4.63
CA SER A 51 -19.31 4.91 4.03
C SER A 51 -20.42 5.96 4.05
N ILE A 52 -20.07 7.22 3.78
CA ILE A 52 -21.03 8.29 3.49
C ILE A 52 -21.73 8.12 2.13
N GLY A 53 -21.33 7.12 1.33
CA GLY A 53 -22.01 6.74 0.08
C GLY A 53 -21.67 7.66 -1.11
N PRO A 54 -22.65 8.08 -1.93
CA PRO A 54 -22.42 8.81 -3.19
C PRO A 54 -21.74 10.17 -3.00
N TRP A 55 -21.77 10.70 -1.77
CA TRP A 55 -21.14 11.97 -1.44
C TRP A 55 -19.61 11.94 -1.54
N LEU A 56 -18.96 10.76 -1.43
CA LEU A 56 -17.51 10.66 -1.67
C LEU A 56 -17.14 11.03 -3.11
N ASP A 57 -17.91 10.53 -4.07
CA ASP A 57 -17.68 10.82 -5.49
C ASP A 57 -17.99 12.28 -5.81
N ALA A 58 -19.06 12.82 -5.19
CA ALA A 58 -19.39 14.25 -5.31
C ALA A 58 -18.27 15.15 -4.77
N LEU A 59 -17.71 14.85 -3.59
CA LEU A 59 -16.58 15.60 -3.03
C LEU A 59 -15.34 15.51 -3.93
N GLY A 60 -15.06 14.32 -4.48
CA GLY A 60 -13.98 14.11 -5.44
C GLY A 60 -14.15 14.94 -6.71
N PHE A 61 -15.37 14.96 -7.26
CA PHE A 61 -15.71 15.75 -8.43
C PHE A 61 -15.60 17.27 -8.17
N LEU A 62 -16.18 17.76 -7.09
CA LEU A 62 -16.12 19.18 -6.71
C LEU A 62 -14.69 19.66 -6.43
N SER A 63 -13.84 18.79 -5.89
CA SER A 63 -12.43 19.08 -5.67
C SER A 63 -11.64 19.17 -6.99
N TRP A 64 -11.88 18.25 -7.92
CA TRP A 64 -11.26 18.31 -9.25
C TRP A 64 -11.74 19.53 -10.04
N LEU A 65 -13.05 19.76 -10.10
CA LEU A 65 -13.62 20.94 -10.76
C LEU A 65 -13.11 22.25 -10.11
N GLY A 66 -12.89 22.25 -8.80
CA GLY A 66 -12.26 23.34 -8.06
C GLY A 66 -10.88 23.73 -8.57
N SER A 67 -10.05 22.76 -8.94
CA SER A 67 -8.72 23.05 -9.51
C SER A 67 -8.80 23.80 -10.84
N LEU A 68 -9.84 23.55 -11.63
CA LEU A 68 -10.10 24.23 -12.90
C LEU A 68 -10.72 25.62 -12.68
N SER A 69 -11.79 25.69 -11.88
CA SER A 69 -12.54 26.93 -11.68
C SER A 69 -11.71 28.00 -10.97
N THR A 70 -10.95 27.62 -9.94
CA THR A 70 -10.13 28.59 -9.19
C THR A 70 -9.00 29.15 -10.05
N ALA A 71 -8.33 28.32 -10.86
CA ALA A 71 -7.32 28.79 -11.80
C ALA A 71 -7.90 29.70 -12.88
N ALA A 72 -9.07 29.35 -13.41
CA ALA A 72 -9.79 30.19 -14.37
C ALA A 72 -10.17 31.54 -13.76
N LEU A 73 -10.72 31.56 -12.54
CA LEU A 73 -11.09 32.79 -11.85
C LEU A 73 -9.87 33.66 -11.55
N VAL A 74 -8.75 33.08 -11.12
CA VAL A 74 -7.51 33.83 -10.92
C VAL A 74 -7.06 34.44 -12.24
N TYR A 75 -6.97 33.68 -13.33
CA TYR A 75 -6.56 34.24 -14.62
C TYR A 75 -7.50 35.33 -15.12
N LEU A 76 -8.81 35.14 -14.94
CA LEU A 76 -9.82 36.06 -15.44
C LEU A 76 -9.91 37.37 -14.63
N PHE A 77 -9.61 37.31 -13.33
CA PHE A 77 -9.74 38.43 -12.41
C PHE A 77 -8.39 38.89 -11.83
N SER A 78 -7.27 38.41 -12.36
CA SER A 78 -5.93 38.87 -11.98
C SER A 78 -5.57 40.13 -12.78
N GLY A 79 -5.57 41.27 -12.08
CA GLY A 79 -5.12 42.56 -12.61
C GLY A 79 -6.14 43.68 -12.44
N ASP A 80 -5.64 44.90 -12.57
CA ASP A 80 -6.39 46.16 -12.62
C ASP A 80 -7.02 46.43 -14.00
N GLY A 81 -6.92 45.48 -14.93
CA GLY A 81 -7.42 45.59 -16.30
C GLY A 81 -6.44 46.30 -17.25
N PHE A 82 -5.26 46.71 -16.77
CA PHE A 82 -4.24 47.37 -17.57
C PHE A 82 -3.03 46.45 -17.77
N GLY A 83 -2.52 46.41 -19.00
CA GLY A 83 -1.23 45.82 -19.30
C GLY A 83 -0.09 46.68 -18.75
N PRO A 84 1.15 46.17 -18.77
CA PRO A 84 2.34 46.90 -18.28
C PRO A 84 2.52 48.30 -18.91
N ASP A 85 1.98 48.49 -20.11
CA ASP A 85 2.06 49.73 -20.90
C ASP A 85 0.82 50.65 -20.72
N GLY A 86 -0.08 50.37 -19.77
CA GLY A 86 -1.31 51.14 -19.55
C GLY A 86 -2.42 50.93 -20.60
N THR A 87 -2.23 50.00 -21.54
CA THR A 87 -3.27 49.58 -22.49
C THR A 87 -4.20 48.54 -21.86
N PRO A 88 -5.49 48.43 -22.25
CA PRO A 88 -6.37 47.39 -21.73
C PRO A 88 -5.76 46.00 -21.90
N SER A 89 -5.77 45.19 -20.83
CA SER A 89 -5.15 43.88 -20.84
C SER A 89 -5.81 42.97 -21.89
N LYS A 90 -5.03 42.50 -22.87
CA LYS A 90 -5.50 41.55 -23.87
C LYS A 90 -5.54 40.16 -23.25
N MET A 91 -6.63 39.85 -22.56
CA MET A 91 -6.88 38.52 -22.02
C MET A 91 -6.95 37.52 -23.17
N THR A 92 -6.01 36.59 -23.22
CA THR A 92 -5.89 35.68 -24.36
C THR A 92 -6.43 34.31 -24.00
N GLY A 93 -7.33 33.76 -24.83
CA GLY A 93 -7.99 32.47 -24.55
C GLY A 93 -7.01 31.31 -24.38
N TRP A 94 -5.88 31.29 -25.09
CA TRP A 94 -4.84 30.27 -24.89
C TRP A 94 -4.18 30.36 -23.51
N GLY A 95 -4.06 31.56 -22.95
CA GLY A 95 -3.50 31.77 -21.61
C GLY A 95 -4.39 31.18 -20.53
N LEU A 96 -5.71 31.34 -20.67
CA LEU A 96 -6.70 30.68 -19.80
C LEU A 96 -6.60 29.15 -19.87
N LEU A 97 -6.53 28.59 -21.07
CA LEU A 97 -6.41 27.13 -21.23
C LEU A 97 -5.09 26.60 -20.65
N LEU A 98 -4.00 27.36 -20.82
CA LEU A 98 -2.70 26.99 -20.30
C LEU A 98 -2.67 27.01 -18.76
N THR A 99 -3.26 28.02 -18.11
CA THR A 99 -3.33 28.08 -16.64
C THR A 99 -4.21 26.97 -16.07
N MET A 100 -5.35 26.67 -16.71
CA MET A 100 -6.20 25.53 -16.34
C MET A 100 -5.47 24.21 -16.49
N PHE A 101 -4.76 24.00 -17.61
CA PHE A 101 -3.98 22.78 -17.85
C PHE A 101 -2.95 22.54 -16.75
N PHE A 102 -2.13 23.54 -16.42
CA PHE A 102 -1.12 23.39 -15.37
C PHE A 102 -1.75 23.18 -13.99
N SER A 103 -2.80 23.93 -13.64
CA SER A 103 -3.50 23.76 -12.36
C SER A 103 -4.05 22.35 -12.20
N GLU A 104 -4.71 21.82 -13.23
CA GLU A 104 -5.23 20.45 -13.22
C GLU A 104 -4.12 19.41 -13.06
N HIS A 105 -3.02 19.55 -13.79
CA HIS A 105 -1.91 18.59 -13.72
C HIS A 105 -1.24 18.62 -12.34
N ILE A 106 -1.09 19.79 -11.75
CA ILE A 106 -0.59 19.95 -10.37
C ILE A 106 -1.55 19.27 -9.39
N TYR A 107 -2.86 19.49 -9.53
CA TYR A 107 -3.87 18.85 -8.70
C TYR A 107 -3.81 17.32 -8.80
N LEU A 108 -3.75 16.77 -10.02
CA LEU A 108 -3.67 15.32 -10.24
C LEU A 108 -2.37 14.73 -9.71
N ALA A 109 -1.24 15.40 -9.91
CA ALA A 109 0.06 14.98 -9.38
C ALA A 109 0.06 14.98 -7.85
N LEU A 110 -0.44 16.04 -7.22
CA LEU A 110 -0.56 16.15 -5.77
C LEU A 110 -1.51 15.09 -5.21
N ARG A 111 -2.69 14.89 -5.83
CA ARG A 111 -3.64 13.84 -5.45
C ARG A 111 -3.00 12.46 -5.52
N ARG A 112 -2.21 12.18 -6.56
CA ARG A 112 -1.49 10.90 -6.70
C ARG A 112 -0.42 10.76 -5.63
N ALA A 113 0.37 11.80 -5.37
CA ALA A 113 1.41 11.82 -4.35
C ALA A 113 0.83 11.57 -2.95
N ILE A 114 -0.24 12.28 -2.58
CA ILE A 114 -0.93 12.09 -1.28
C ILE A 114 -1.46 10.66 -1.14
N ARG A 115 -2.07 10.10 -2.20
CA ARG A 115 -2.54 8.71 -2.17
C ARG A 115 -1.41 7.72 -1.94
N LEU A 116 -0.27 7.91 -2.62
CA LEU A 116 0.91 7.07 -2.42
C LEU A 116 1.47 7.22 -1.01
N ALA A 117 1.54 8.45 -0.48
CA ALA A 117 1.99 8.71 0.88
C ALA A 117 1.08 8.04 1.91
N LEU A 118 -0.24 8.19 1.79
CA LEU A 118 -1.21 7.57 2.69
C LEU A 118 -1.22 6.05 2.58
N SER A 119 -0.99 5.48 1.40
CA SER A 119 -0.89 4.02 1.24
C SER A 119 0.30 3.38 1.98
N LYS A 120 1.33 4.18 2.32
CA LYS A 120 2.46 3.73 3.13
C LYS A 120 2.16 3.74 4.63
N ILE A 121 1.08 4.39 5.05
CA ILE A 121 0.66 4.49 6.45
C ILE A 121 -0.48 3.50 6.67
N ASP A 122 -0.20 2.40 7.36
CA ASP A 122 -1.25 1.44 7.73
C ASP A 122 -2.21 2.06 8.76
N SER A 123 -3.52 1.94 8.52
CA SER A 123 -4.53 2.46 9.45
C SER A 123 -4.71 1.51 10.64
N PRO A 124 -4.94 2.05 11.86
CA PRO A 124 -5.11 1.23 13.06
C PRO A 124 -6.34 0.30 12.97
N GLY A 125 -7.39 0.71 12.26
CA GLY A 125 -8.57 -0.12 12.01
C GLY A 125 -8.25 -1.37 11.19
N LEU A 126 -7.52 -1.21 10.07
CA LEU A 126 -7.10 -2.35 9.25
C LEU A 126 -6.12 -3.26 9.98
N GLN A 127 -5.24 -2.70 10.81
CA GLN A 127 -4.34 -3.51 11.64
C GLN A 127 -5.10 -4.37 12.65
N ARG A 128 -6.12 -3.80 13.29
CA ARG A 128 -6.98 -4.53 14.24
C ARG A 128 -7.73 -5.65 13.53
N GLU A 129 -8.35 -5.35 12.38
CA GLU A 129 -9.05 -6.35 11.58
C GLU A 129 -8.13 -7.49 11.11
N ARG A 130 -6.92 -7.17 10.61
CA ARG A 130 -5.93 -8.19 10.21
C ARG A 130 -5.51 -9.06 11.40
N ARG A 131 -5.31 -8.46 12.58
CA ARG A 131 -4.94 -9.16 13.82
C ARG A 131 -6.06 -10.10 14.28
N GLU A 132 -7.30 -9.63 14.28
CA GLU A 132 -8.47 -10.43 14.66
C GLU A 132 -8.66 -11.60 13.68
N ARG A 133 -8.59 -11.35 12.36
CA ARG A 133 -8.65 -12.41 11.34
C ARG A 133 -7.54 -13.45 11.51
N PHE A 134 -6.32 -13.02 11.81
CA PHE A 134 -5.20 -13.93 12.06
C PHE A 134 -5.41 -14.76 13.33
N ALA A 135 -5.85 -14.13 14.43
CA ALA A 135 -6.11 -14.80 15.69
C ALA A 135 -7.17 -15.91 15.54
N VAL A 136 -8.27 -15.63 14.84
CA VAL A 136 -9.33 -16.62 14.56
C VAL A 136 -8.79 -17.80 13.76
N ARG A 137 -8.01 -17.55 12.70
CA ARG A 137 -7.39 -18.64 11.90
C ARG A 137 -6.42 -19.49 12.72
N LYS A 138 -5.63 -18.85 13.58
CA LYS A 138 -4.71 -19.53 14.47
C LYS A 138 -5.46 -20.43 15.45
N GLN A 139 -6.54 -19.93 16.04
CA GLN A 139 -7.37 -20.71 16.95
C GLN A 139 -7.97 -21.94 16.26
N TYR A 140 -8.56 -21.77 15.08
CA TYR A 140 -9.13 -22.89 14.32
C TYR A 140 -8.09 -23.96 13.96
N LEU A 141 -6.88 -23.54 13.60
CA LEU A 141 -5.77 -24.46 13.31
C LEU A 141 -5.36 -25.26 14.55
N GLN A 142 -5.31 -24.63 15.73
CA GLN A 142 -4.95 -25.28 17.00
C GLN A 142 -6.05 -26.20 17.55
N GLU A 143 -7.31 -25.96 17.18
CA GLU A 143 -8.41 -26.87 17.49
C GLU A 143 -8.42 -28.08 16.54
N THR A 144 -8.07 -27.87 15.26
CA THR A 144 -8.07 -28.94 14.23
C THR A 144 -6.82 -29.82 14.29
N LEU A 145 -5.63 -29.24 14.40
CA LEU A 145 -4.40 -29.96 14.73
C LEU A 145 -4.26 -29.95 16.24
N SER A 146 -4.05 -31.12 16.88
CA SER A 146 -3.61 -31.14 18.27
C SER A 146 -2.44 -30.17 18.47
N GLN A 147 -2.37 -29.47 19.61
CA GLN A 147 -1.31 -28.49 19.90
C GLN A 147 0.09 -29.04 19.55
N GLU A 148 0.32 -30.33 19.80
CA GLU A 148 1.54 -31.05 19.42
C GLU A 148 1.82 -31.07 17.92
N ALA A 149 0.82 -31.30 17.05
CA ALA A 149 1.03 -31.38 15.62
C ALA A 149 1.30 -29.99 14.99
N ALA A 150 0.67 -28.94 15.52
CA ALA A 150 0.93 -27.56 15.12
C ALA A 150 2.32 -27.08 15.57
N GLU A 151 2.74 -27.42 16.80
CA GLU A 151 4.08 -27.13 17.30
C GLU A 151 5.16 -27.91 16.54
N LYS A 152 4.89 -29.19 16.21
CA LYS A 152 5.81 -30.04 15.44
C LYS A 152 5.99 -29.55 13.99
N ALA A 153 4.93 -29.01 13.38
CA ALA A 153 5.02 -28.35 12.07
C ALA A 153 5.81 -27.02 12.13
N ALA A 154 5.64 -26.24 13.20
CA ALA A 154 6.39 -24.99 13.41
C ALA A 154 7.88 -25.22 13.75
N GLN A 155 8.20 -26.35 14.39
CA GLN A 155 9.57 -26.77 14.71
C GLN A 155 10.35 -27.29 13.49
N GLY A 156 9.69 -27.57 12.36
CA GLY A 156 10.30 -27.99 11.09
C GLY A 156 11.09 -26.88 10.37
N GLY A 157 11.66 -25.93 11.10
CA GLY A 157 12.56 -24.91 10.58
C GLY A 157 13.99 -25.43 10.46
N ILE A 158 14.77 -24.79 9.59
CA ILE A 158 16.16 -25.05 9.13
C ILE A 158 17.14 -25.67 10.16
N ALA A 159 16.93 -25.50 11.46
CA ALA A 159 17.70 -26.17 12.53
C ALA A 159 17.53 -27.71 12.52
N GLN A 160 16.37 -28.20 12.08
CA GLN A 160 16.12 -29.61 11.80
C GLN A 160 16.44 -29.89 10.32
N GLY A 161 17.59 -29.39 9.85
CA GLY A 161 18.05 -29.52 8.47
C GLY A 161 17.74 -30.92 7.98
N GLU A 162 16.94 -30.99 6.92
CA GLU A 162 16.20 -32.15 6.42
C GLU A 162 16.76 -33.44 7.02
N LYS A 163 16.27 -33.84 8.19
CA LYS A 163 16.67 -35.11 8.80
C LYS A 163 16.02 -36.12 7.89
N ILE A 164 16.73 -36.51 6.83
CA ILE A 164 16.28 -37.54 5.91
C ILE A 164 16.03 -38.75 6.80
N SER A 165 14.73 -38.94 7.04
CA SER A 165 14.23 -39.87 8.01
C SER A 165 14.62 -41.27 7.55
N ARG A 166 14.85 -42.18 8.49
CA ARG A 166 15.12 -43.57 8.14
C ARG A 166 14.03 -44.13 7.21
N SER A 167 12.78 -43.73 7.42
CA SER A 167 11.65 -44.06 6.54
C SER A 167 11.78 -43.53 5.12
N THR A 168 12.26 -42.31 4.91
CA THR A 168 12.48 -41.78 3.55
C THR A 168 13.63 -42.50 2.84
N LEU A 169 14.69 -42.88 3.58
CA LEU A 169 15.80 -43.69 3.02
C LEU A 169 15.36 -45.12 2.68
N GLU A 170 14.53 -45.73 3.52
CA GLU A 170 14.01 -47.07 3.30
C GLU A 170 13.00 -47.10 2.15
N GLU A 171 12.13 -46.09 2.03
CA GLU A 171 11.17 -45.98 0.92
C GLU A 171 11.89 -45.73 -0.42
N GLU A 172 12.93 -44.90 -0.44
CA GLU A 172 13.74 -44.63 -1.65
C GLU A 172 14.63 -45.84 -2.03
N ALA A 173 15.17 -46.56 -1.03
CA ALA A 173 15.84 -47.85 -1.25
C ALA A 173 14.87 -48.89 -1.83
N ARG A 174 13.61 -48.87 -1.38
CA ARG A 174 12.55 -49.72 -1.92
C ARG A 174 12.21 -49.32 -3.36
N GLU A 175 12.03 -48.03 -3.65
CA GLU A 175 11.73 -47.56 -5.00
C GLU A 175 12.88 -47.82 -5.99
N SER A 176 14.13 -47.61 -5.59
CA SER A 176 15.31 -47.90 -6.43
C SER A 176 15.48 -49.40 -6.71
N SER A 177 15.05 -50.28 -5.80
CA SER A 177 15.01 -51.73 -6.05
C SER A 177 13.92 -52.14 -7.05
N LEU A 178 12.80 -51.41 -7.09
CA LEU A 178 11.66 -51.70 -7.97
C LEU A 178 11.82 -51.11 -9.37
N ARG A 179 12.44 -49.93 -9.49
CA ARG A 179 12.60 -49.19 -10.77
C ARG A 179 14.00 -49.29 -11.38
N GLY A 180 14.95 -49.95 -10.70
CA GLY A 180 16.37 -49.95 -11.06
C GLY A 180 17.05 -48.62 -10.69
N HIS A 181 18.35 -48.47 -10.97
CA HIS A 181 19.19 -47.31 -10.58
C HIS A 181 18.79 -45.94 -11.19
N GLY A 182 17.55 -45.79 -11.65
CA GLY A 182 16.97 -44.51 -12.07
C GLY A 182 17.61 -43.91 -13.32
N THR A 183 17.00 -42.81 -13.75
CA THR A 183 17.48 -41.92 -14.80
C THR A 183 18.74 -41.16 -14.35
N ALA A 184 19.48 -40.58 -15.30
CA ALA A 184 20.70 -39.83 -14.99
C ALA A 184 20.45 -38.63 -14.05
N GLU A 185 19.26 -38.03 -14.12
CA GLU A 185 18.84 -36.92 -13.29
C GLU A 185 18.59 -37.34 -11.84
N GLU A 186 17.92 -38.48 -11.61
CA GLU A 186 17.71 -39.03 -10.27
C GLU A 186 19.05 -39.37 -9.60
N ARG A 187 20.01 -39.92 -10.36
CA ARG A 187 21.37 -40.16 -9.86
C ARG A 187 22.16 -38.89 -9.59
N PHE A 188 21.84 -37.78 -10.24
CA PHE A 188 22.49 -36.49 -10.00
C PHE A 188 22.03 -35.90 -8.68
N TRP A 189 20.71 -35.84 -8.45
CA TRP A 189 20.14 -35.31 -7.22
C TRP A 189 20.41 -36.20 -6.00
N ALA A 190 20.55 -37.52 -6.20
CA ALA A 190 20.89 -38.46 -5.12
C ALA A 190 22.35 -38.37 -4.60
N ARG A 191 23.23 -37.57 -5.23
CA ARG A 191 24.66 -37.43 -4.84
C ARG A 191 24.90 -36.55 -3.63
N GLN A 192 24.02 -35.59 -3.35
CA GLN A 192 24.16 -34.61 -2.26
C GLN A 192 22.81 -34.49 -1.56
N ARG A 193 22.57 -35.36 -0.57
CA ARG A 193 21.22 -35.60 -0.04
C ARG A 193 20.86 -34.67 1.10
N GLY A 194 21.86 -34.16 1.79
CA GLY A 194 21.69 -33.28 2.93
C GLY A 194 22.56 -32.04 2.85
N GLN A 195 22.18 -31.03 3.62
CA GLN A 195 22.94 -29.78 3.75
C GLN A 195 24.40 -30.05 4.17
N GLY A 196 24.62 -31.00 5.09
CA GLY A 196 25.97 -31.37 5.56
C GLY A 196 26.87 -31.95 4.46
N GLU A 197 26.35 -32.89 3.67
CA GLU A 197 27.08 -33.49 2.54
C GLU A 197 27.37 -32.47 1.45
N THR A 198 26.38 -31.62 1.14
CA THR A 198 26.51 -30.53 0.18
C THR A 198 27.60 -29.54 0.59
N ILE A 199 27.63 -29.16 1.88
CA ILE A 199 28.67 -28.28 2.44
C ILE A 199 30.05 -28.96 2.41
N ALA A 200 30.14 -30.25 2.76
CA ALA A 200 31.40 -30.99 2.76
C ALA A 200 31.99 -31.12 1.34
N MET A 201 31.15 -31.45 0.36
CA MET A 201 31.55 -31.51 -1.05
C MET A 201 31.96 -30.13 -1.58
N GLY A 202 31.20 -29.09 -1.24
CA GLY A 202 31.54 -27.70 -1.56
C GLY A 202 32.90 -27.28 -1.01
N ARG A 203 33.20 -27.58 0.26
CA ARG A 203 34.52 -27.36 0.87
C ARG A 203 35.62 -28.10 0.12
N SER A 204 35.37 -29.35 -0.28
CA SER A 204 36.34 -30.14 -1.05
C SER A 204 36.68 -29.51 -2.40
N PHE A 205 35.68 -28.95 -3.09
CA PHE A 205 35.89 -28.28 -4.38
C PHE A 205 36.62 -26.94 -4.23
N ILE A 206 36.29 -26.17 -3.19
CA ILE A 206 37.00 -24.92 -2.87
C ILE A 206 38.47 -25.20 -2.58
N ASN A 207 38.79 -26.21 -1.78
CA ASN A 207 40.19 -26.57 -1.48
C ASN A 207 40.95 -27.07 -2.71
N LYS A 208 40.29 -27.75 -3.64
CA LYS A 208 40.89 -28.18 -4.91
C LYS A 208 41.11 -27.03 -5.90
N ALA A 209 40.27 -25.99 -5.82
CA ALA A 209 40.36 -24.81 -6.67
C ALA A 209 41.27 -23.71 -6.08
N ALA A 210 41.66 -23.82 -4.80
CA ALA A 210 42.58 -22.88 -4.17
C ALA A 210 43.99 -23.03 -4.79
N PRO A 211 44.64 -21.93 -5.20
CA PRO A 211 45.98 -21.98 -5.78
C PRO A 211 46.97 -22.50 -4.72
N ALA A 212 47.87 -23.40 -5.13
CA ALA A 212 48.87 -24.01 -4.25
C ALA A 212 49.71 -22.92 -3.56
N GLN A 213 49.45 -22.65 -2.28
CA GLN A 213 50.35 -21.87 -1.45
C GLN A 213 51.56 -22.74 -1.11
N GLY A 214 52.62 -22.63 -1.91
CA GLY A 214 53.88 -23.28 -1.59
C GLY A 214 54.80 -23.59 -2.76
N GLU A 215 55.14 -22.61 -3.60
CA GLU A 215 56.47 -22.61 -4.21
C GLU A 215 57.14 -21.29 -3.86
N SER A 216 58.09 -21.37 -2.92
CA SER A 216 58.96 -20.27 -2.56
C SER A 216 59.70 -19.81 -3.81
N LYS A 217 59.65 -18.50 -4.09
CA LYS A 217 60.71 -17.82 -4.83
C LYS A 217 62.06 -18.19 -4.20
N LYS A 218 62.81 -19.10 -4.84
CA LYS A 218 64.27 -19.14 -4.73
C LYS A 218 64.81 -18.26 -5.85
N GLU A 219 65.61 -17.30 -5.42
CA GLU A 219 66.23 -16.23 -6.20
C GLU A 219 67.21 -16.76 -7.26
N LEU A 220 67.47 -15.91 -8.25
CA LEU A 220 68.75 -15.79 -8.95
C LEU A 220 69.73 -15.05 -8.04
#